data_AF-A0A2J8VZH7-F1
#
_entry.id   AF-A0A2J8VZH7-F1
#
_cell.length_a   1.000
_cell.length_b   1.000
_cell.length_c   1.000
_cell.angle_alpha   90.00
_cell.angle_beta   90.00
_cell.angle_gamma   90.00
#
_symmetry.space_group_name_H-M   'P 1'
#
loop_
_entity.id
_entity.type
_entity.pdbx_description
1 polymer ?
#
loop_
_entity_poly.entity_id
_entity_poly.type
_entity_poly.pdbx_seq_one_letter_code
_entity_poly.pdbx_strand_id
1 'polypeptide(L)'
;MSPRTGCGPGRGMGATVGEDGQSPLPRQRFPVPDSVLNMFPGTEEGPEDDSTKHGGRVRTFPHERGNWATHVYVPYEAKEEFLDLLDVLLPHAQTYVPRLVRMEAFHLSLSQSVVLRHHWILPFVQALKARMTSFQRFFFTANQVKIYTNQEKTRTFIGLEVTSGHAQFLDLVSEVDRVMEE
;
A
#
# COMPACT_ATOMS: atom_id res chain seq x y z
N MET A 1 -55.11 -42.47 26.77
CA MET A 1 -56.21 -42.93 27.65
C MET A 1 -56.28 -41.95 28.81
N SER A 2 -57.29 -41.11 29.02
CA SER A 2 -58.61 -40.92 28.41
C SER A 2 -59.01 -39.42 28.59
N PRO A 3 -60.29 -38.97 28.52
CA PRO A 3 -60.82 -38.15 27.43
C PRO A 3 -61.51 -36.85 27.93
N ARG A 4 -62.20 -36.12 27.04
CA ARG A 4 -63.58 -35.59 27.17
C ARG A 4 -63.74 -34.36 26.28
N THR A 5 -64.35 -34.46 25.09
CA THR A 5 -65.79 -34.34 24.78
C THR A 5 -66.54 -33.20 25.47
N GLY A 6 -67.14 -32.33 24.66
CA GLY A 6 -68.15 -31.37 25.06
C GLY A 6 -68.60 -30.48 23.89
N CYS A 7 -69.62 -30.92 23.15
CA CYS A 7 -70.36 -30.18 22.13
C CYS A 7 -70.90 -28.82 22.62
N GLY A 8 -71.08 -27.89 21.68
CA GLY A 8 -71.82 -26.62 21.82
C GLY A 8 -73.34 -26.81 22.01
N PRO A 9 -74.23 -25.83 21.71
CA PRO A 9 -74.15 -24.84 20.64
C PRO A 9 -74.69 -23.43 21.03
N GLY A 10 -74.84 -22.51 20.06
CA GLY A 10 -75.73 -21.36 20.24
C GLY A 10 -75.37 -20.13 19.42
N ARG A 11 -75.74 -20.12 18.14
CA ARG A 11 -75.72 -18.93 17.29
C ARG A 11 -76.77 -17.91 17.76
N GLY A 12 -76.35 -16.68 17.98
CA GLY A 12 -77.19 -15.48 18.11
C GLY A 12 -76.85 -14.49 17.01
N MET A 13 -77.89 -13.90 16.43
CA MET A 13 -77.93 -13.02 15.26
C MET A 13 -77.17 -11.70 15.43
N GLY A 14 -76.74 -11.10 14.31
CA GLY A 14 -76.29 -9.71 14.25
C GLY A 14 -75.86 -9.31 12.84
N ALA A 15 -76.44 -8.23 12.32
CA ALA A 15 -76.46 -7.82 10.92
C ALA A 15 -75.33 -6.82 10.55
N THR A 16 -74.97 -6.83 9.26
CA THR A 16 -74.58 -5.71 8.38
C THR A 16 -73.32 -4.85 8.63
N VAL A 17 -72.81 -4.39 7.49
CA VAL A 17 -71.92 -3.25 7.18
C VAL A 17 -70.42 -3.58 7.09
N GLY A 18 -69.87 -3.36 5.89
CA GLY A 18 -68.45 -3.43 5.60
C GLY A 18 -67.76 -2.08 5.69
N GLU A 19 -66.44 -2.09 5.58
CA GLU A 19 -65.66 -1.09 4.84
C GLU A 19 -64.20 -1.57 4.71
N ASP A 20 -63.59 -1.11 3.62
CA ASP A 20 -62.34 -1.55 3.02
C ASP A 20 -61.09 -1.38 3.88
N GLY A 21 -60.24 -2.41 3.90
CA GLY A 21 -58.89 -2.37 4.46
C GLY A 21 -57.84 -2.46 3.34
N GLN A 22 -57.33 -1.30 2.93
CA GLN A 22 -56.39 -1.09 1.83
C GLN A 22 -55.08 -1.90 1.95
N SER A 23 -54.63 -2.42 0.81
CA SER A 23 -53.29 -2.99 0.57
C SER A 23 -52.18 -1.91 0.66
N PRO A 24 -50.97 -2.25 1.15
CA PRO A 24 -49.90 -1.26 1.28
C PRO A 24 -49.36 -0.86 -0.08
N LEU A 25 -49.36 0.45 -0.37
CA LEU A 25 -48.85 1.02 -1.61
C LEU A 25 -47.37 0.64 -1.84
N PRO A 26 -46.96 0.34 -3.09
CA PRO A 26 -45.58 0.03 -3.39
C PRO A 26 -44.70 1.26 -3.12
N ARG A 27 -43.58 1.07 -2.39
CA ARG A 27 -42.58 2.11 -2.17
C ARG A 27 -42.07 2.62 -3.52
N GLN A 28 -42.51 3.80 -3.91
CA GLN A 28 -42.07 4.45 -5.13
C GLN A 28 -40.60 4.85 -4.93
N ARG A 29 -39.68 4.03 -5.45
CA ARG A 29 -38.28 4.43 -5.54
C ARG A 29 -38.20 5.52 -6.60
N PHE A 30 -37.89 6.74 -6.17
CA PHE A 30 -37.59 7.81 -7.11
C PHE A 30 -36.40 7.38 -7.98
N PRO A 31 -36.48 7.55 -9.30
CA PRO A 31 -35.33 7.29 -10.17
C PRO A 31 -34.18 8.19 -9.71
N VAL A 32 -32.98 7.63 -9.67
CA VAL A 32 -31.78 8.38 -9.31
C VAL A 32 -31.65 9.54 -10.32
N PRO A 33 -31.52 10.80 -9.87
CA PRO A 33 -31.38 11.92 -10.77
C PRO A 33 -30.21 11.74 -11.73
N ASP A 34 -30.36 12.18 -12.98
CA ASP A 34 -29.29 12.10 -13.99
C ASP A 34 -27.99 12.79 -13.52
N SER A 35 -28.09 13.79 -12.65
CA SER A 35 -26.94 14.44 -12.02
C SER A 35 -26.11 13.52 -11.13
N VAL A 36 -26.74 12.52 -10.49
CA VAL A 36 -26.07 11.52 -9.65
C VAL A 36 -25.54 10.37 -10.51
N LEU A 37 -26.26 9.99 -11.57
CA LEU A 37 -25.78 9.00 -12.55
C LEU A 37 -24.55 9.52 -13.31
N ASN A 38 -24.54 10.80 -13.67
CA ASN A 38 -23.42 11.45 -14.34
C ASN A 38 -22.30 11.89 -13.39
N MET A 39 -22.46 11.71 -12.08
CA MET A 39 -21.41 11.99 -11.09
C MET A 39 -20.31 10.91 -11.08
N PHE A 40 -20.66 9.72 -11.57
CA PHE A 40 -19.75 8.58 -11.75
C PHE A 40 -19.80 8.11 -13.20
N PRO A 41 -19.25 8.90 -14.16
CA PRO A 41 -19.06 8.38 -15.51
C PRO A 41 -18.25 7.08 -15.37
N GLY A 42 -18.78 6.00 -15.95
CA GLY A 42 -18.37 4.63 -15.68
C GLY A 42 -16.86 4.51 -15.67
N THR A 43 -16.34 3.99 -14.55
CA THR A 43 -14.95 3.59 -14.29
C THR A 43 -14.01 3.87 -15.45
N GLU A 44 -13.63 5.14 -15.64
CA GLU A 44 -12.51 5.44 -16.51
C GLU A 44 -11.31 4.75 -15.86
N GLU A 45 -10.73 3.80 -16.60
CA GLU A 45 -9.44 3.21 -16.30
C GLU A 45 -8.54 4.35 -15.80
N GLY A 46 -8.12 4.27 -14.53
CA GLY A 46 -7.28 5.30 -13.93
C GLY A 46 -6.10 5.61 -14.86
N PRO A 47 -5.61 6.86 -14.89
CA PRO A 47 -4.65 7.32 -15.90
C PRO A 47 -3.57 6.28 -16.15
N GLU A 48 -3.48 5.81 -17.40
CA GLU A 48 -2.57 4.77 -17.83
C GLU A 48 -1.13 5.14 -17.41
N ASP A 49 -0.49 4.25 -16.64
CA ASP A 49 0.82 4.52 -16.07
C ASP A 49 1.90 4.43 -17.16
N ASP A 50 2.23 5.57 -17.76
CA ASP A 50 3.31 5.66 -18.74
C ASP A 50 4.67 5.44 -18.06
N SER A 51 5.14 4.20 -18.09
CA SER A 51 6.42 3.78 -17.51
C SER A 51 7.62 4.58 -18.03
N THR A 52 7.54 5.19 -19.23
CA THR A 52 8.64 5.99 -19.79
C THR A 52 8.92 7.24 -18.96
N LYS A 53 7.90 7.82 -18.31
CA LYS A 53 8.02 8.93 -17.36
C LYS A 53 8.72 8.55 -16.05
N HIS A 54 8.97 7.26 -15.86
CA HIS A 54 9.58 6.69 -14.65
C HIS A 54 10.87 5.93 -14.95
N GLY A 55 11.54 6.19 -16.08
CA GLY A 55 12.75 5.44 -16.48
C GLY A 55 12.44 3.96 -16.77
N GLY A 56 11.23 3.71 -17.29
CA GLY A 56 10.66 2.39 -17.56
C GLY A 56 10.23 1.62 -16.31
N ARG A 57 10.27 2.22 -15.11
CA ARG A 57 9.86 1.54 -13.87
C ARG A 57 8.38 1.19 -14.00
N VAL A 58 8.04 -0.06 -13.77
CA VAL A 58 6.66 -0.52 -13.69
C VAL A 58 6.18 -0.26 -12.28
N ARG A 59 5.10 0.51 -12.11
CA ARG A 59 4.50 0.67 -10.78
C ARG A 59 3.81 -0.61 -10.35
N THR A 60 4.09 -1.04 -9.13
CA THR A 60 3.41 -2.18 -8.51
C THR A 60 1.96 -1.83 -8.10
N PHE A 61 1.64 -0.53 -7.96
CA PHE A 61 0.32 -0.05 -7.57
C PHE A 61 -0.12 1.17 -8.40
N PRO A 62 -1.39 1.23 -8.86
CA PRO A 62 -1.93 2.41 -9.55
C PRO A 62 -2.03 3.61 -8.61
N HIS A 63 -1.86 4.83 -9.14
CA HIS A 63 -2.03 6.03 -8.33
C HIS A 63 -3.50 6.25 -7.98
N GLU A 64 -3.84 6.08 -6.71
CA GLU A 64 -5.13 6.51 -6.15
C GLU A 64 -4.92 7.81 -5.36
N ARG A 65 -5.81 8.79 -5.58
CA ARG A 65 -5.72 10.07 -4.87
C ARG A 65 -5.79 9.84 -3.36
N GLY A 66 -4.71 10.19 -2.67
CA GLY A 66 -4.58 10.01 -1.22
C GLY A 66 -3.69 8.84 -0.81
N ASN A 67 -3.22 8.02 -1.75
CA ASN A 67 -2.24 6.96 -1.52
C ASN A 67 -0.83 7.44 -1.92
N TRP A 68 0.15 7.24 -1.03
CA TRP A 68 1.53 7.69 -1.19
C TRP A 68 2.50 6.51 -1.06
N ALA A 69 3.39 6.37 -2.03
CA ALA A 69 4.50 5.42 -1.93
C ALA A 69 5.47 5.87 -0.84
N THR A 70 5.69 5.01 0.15
CA THR A 70 6.48 5.29 1.35
C THR A 70 7.58 4.25 1.46
N HIS A 71 8.80 4.70 1.75
CA HIS A 71 9.98 3.86 1.87
C HIS A 71 10.93 4.45 2.92
N VAL A 72 11.39 3.62 3.86
CA VAL A 72 12.31 4.01 4.93
C VAL A 72 13.70 3.51 4.61
N TYR A 73 14.70 4.38 4.75
CA TYR A 73 16.09 4.07 4.44
C TYR A 73 17.06 4.95 5.23
N VAL A 74 18.31 4.49 5.34
CA VAL A 74 19.45 5.29 5.81
C VAL A 74 20.16 5.90 4.60
N PRO A 75 20.26 7.23 4.48
CA PRO A 75 20.97 7.85 3.36
C PRO A 75 22.48 7.57 3.47
N TYR A 76 23.11 7.29 2.33
CA TYR A 76 24.57 7.24 2.21
C TYR A 76 25.05 8.48 1.46
N GLU A 77 25.84 9.30 2.15
CA GLU A 77 26.50 10.47 1.57
C GLU A 77 27.70 10.00 0.73
N ALA A 78 27.54 10.04 -0.59
CA ALA A 78 28.57 9.64 -1.52
C ALA A 78 29.66 10.72 -1.61
N LYS A 79 30.82 10.42 -1.03
CA LYS A 79 32.03 11.25 -1.15
C LYS A 79 32.67 11.11 -2.53
N GLU A 80 33.49 12.07 -2.92
CA GLU A 80 34.25 12.07 -4.18
C GLU A 80 34.99 10.75 -4.41
N GLU A 81 35.68 10.21 -3.39
CA GLU A 81 36.40 8.92 -3.46
C GLU A 81 35.50 7.74 -3.88
N PHE A 82 34.23 7.76 -3.45
CA PHE A 82 33.25 6.74 -3.83
C PHE A 82 32.70 6.97 -5.24
N LEU A 83 32.52 8.23 -5.64
CA LEU A 83 32.12 8.61 -7.00
C LEU A 83 33.21 8.22 -8.00
N ASP A 84 34.49 8.47 -7.69
CA ASP A 84 35.65 8.07 -8.48
C ASP A 84 35.71 6.54 -8.64
N LEU A 85 35.46 5.79 -7.56
CA LEU A 85 35.37 4.33 -7.62
C LEU A 85 34.24 3.89 -8.58
N LEU A 86 33.07 4.52 -8.51
CA LEU A 86 31.96 4.22 -9.42
C LEU A 86 32.30 4.53 -10.89
N ASP A 87 33.09 5.57 -11.14
CA ASP A 87 33.55 5.93 -12.49
C ASP A 87 34.52 4.90 -13.08
N VAL A 88 35.12 4.03 -12.25
CA VAL A 88 35.87 2.85 -12.71
C VAL A 88 34.96 1.62 -12.82
N LEU A 89 34.09 1.38 -11.83
CA LEU A 89 33.27 0.17 -11.76
C LEU A 89 32.18 0.13 -12.84
N LEU A 90 31.52 1.26 -13.11
CA LEU A 90 30.40 1.30 -14.06
C LEU A 90 30.83 1.00 -15.49
N PRO A 91 31.88 1.63 -16.07
CA PRO A 91 32.35 1.28 -17.41
C PRO A 91 32.76 -0.19 -17.51
N HIS A 92 33.41 -0.72 -16.47
CA HIS A 92 33.77 -2.14 -16.43
C HIS A 92 32.52 -3.04 -16.46
N ALA A 93 31.52 -2.76 -15.63
CA ALA A 93 30.26 -3.51 -15.65
C ALA A 93 29.48 -3.36 -16.97
N GLN A 94 29.56 -2.20 -17.62
CA GLN A 94 28.95 -1.93 -18.92
C GLN A 94 29.58 -2.74 -20.06
N THR A 95 30.79 -3.27 -19.90
CA THR A 95 31.36 -4.25 -20.86
C THR A 95 30.55 -5.55 -20.91
N TYR A 96 29.89 -5.92 -19.80
CA TYR A 96 29.01 -7.09 -19.71
C TYR A 96 27.54 -6.71 -19.94
N VAL A 97 27.10 -5.56 -19.42
CA VAL A 97 25.71 -5.09 -19.51
C VAL A 97 25.69 -3.60 -19.90
N PRO A 98 25.71 -3.28 -21.22
CA PRO A 98 25.84 -1.89 -21.69
C PRO A 98 24.74 -0.93 -21.24
N ARG A 99 23.56 -1.46 -20.87
CA ARG A 99 22.40 -0.69 -20.42
C ARG A 99 22.42 -0.30 -18.93
N LEU A 100 23.49 -0.61 -18.20
CA LEU A 100 23.62 -0.19 -16.80
C LEU A 100 23.68 1.34 -16.72
N VAL A 101 22.94 1.89 -15.75
CA VAL A 101 22.86 3.33 -15.50
C VAL A 101 23.33 3.62 -14.08
N ARG A 102 24.10 4.69 -13.91
CA ARG A 102 24.57 5.17 -12.61
C ARG A 102 23.39 5.67 -11.77
N MET A 103 23.41 5.38 -10.47
CA MET A 103 22.48 5.98 -9.51
C MET A 103 23.02 7.32 -9.03
N GLU A 104 22.12 8.29 -8.84
CA GLU A 104 22.46 9.65 -8.33
C GLU A 104 22.46 9.72 -6.80
N ALA A 105 21.64 8.90 -6.15
CA ALA A 105 21.50 8.86 -4.69
C ALA A 105 21.65 7.44 -4.17
N PHE A 106 22.31 7.31 -3.02
CA PHE A 106 22.69 6.03 -2.42
C PHE A 106 22.09 5.92 -1.03
N HIS A 107 21.67 4.72 -0.66
CA HIS A 107 21.02 4.46 0.61
C HIS A 107 21.05 2.99 0.96
N LEU A 108 20.74 2.69 2.22
CA LEU A 108 20.45 1.36 2.74
C LEU A 108 18.97 1.30 3.08
N SER A 109 18.20 0.54 2.30
CA SER A 109 16.77 0.32 2.54
C SER A 109 16.56 -0.39 3.87
N LEU A 110 15.62 0.14 4.67
CA LEU A 110 15.16 -0.47 5.92
C LEU A 110 13.74 -1.03 5.81
N SER A 111 13.00 -0.66 4.76
CA SER A 111 11.68 -1.19 4.50
C SER A 111 11.50 -1.56 3.03
N GLN A 112 10.45 -2.31 2.74
CA GLN A 112 9.91 -2.37 1.37
C GLN A 112 9.19 -1.05 1.04
N SER A 113 8.88 -0.84 -0.24
CA SER A 113 8.02 0.26 -0.66
C SER A 113 6.57 -0.10 -0.37
N VAL A 114 5.92 0.65 0.53
CA VAL A 114 4.52 0.42 0.92
C VAL A 114 3.65 1.61 0.52
N VAL A 115 2.34 1.39 0.49
CA VAL A 115 1.36 2.44 0.23
C VAL A 115 0.81 2.96 1.56
N LEU A 116 0.98 4.25 1.81
CA LEU A 116 0.47 4.93 3.00
C LEU A 116 -0.58 5.97 2.61
N ARG A 117 -1.69 6.04 3.34
CA ARG A 117 -2.69 7.09 3.12
C ARG A 117 -2.17 8.44 3.61
N HIS A 118 -2.50 9.52 2.91
CA HIS A 118 -2.04 10.87 3.22
C HIS A 118 -2.19 11.25 4.71
N HIS A 119 -3.34 10.95 5.29
CA HIS A 119 -3.65 11.26 6.69
C HIS A 119 -2.77 10.52 7.69
N TRP A 120 -2.12 9.41 7.29
CA TRP A 120 -1.26 8.60 8.13
C TRP A 120 0.23 8.94 7.98
N ILE A 121 0.61 9.76 6.99
CA ILE A 121 2.02 10.13 6.77
C ILE A 121 2.61 10.81 8.01
N LEU A 122 1.92 11.80 8.58
CA LEU A 122 2.44 12.52 9.74
C LEU A 122 2.49 11.62 10.99
N PRO A 123 1.43 10.88 11.39
CA PRO A 123 1.50 9.91 12.48
C PRO A 123 2.64 8.90 12.31
N PHE A 124 2.78 8.31 11.11
CA PHE A 124 3.82 7.34 10.78
C PHE A 124 5.23 7.92 11.01
N VAL A 125 5.48 9.13 10.49
CA VAL A 125 6.78 9.80 10.67
C VAL A 125 7.08 10.10 12.14
N GLN A 126 6.07 10.47 12.94
CA GLN A 126 6.26 10.73 14.37
C GLN A 126 6.54 9.45 15.16
N ALA A 127 5.80 8.37 14.88
CA ALA A 127 6.05 7.05 15.48
C ALA A 127 7.46 6.54 15.16
N LEU A 128 7.86 6.67 13.89
CA LEU A 128 9.22 6.34 13.45
C LEU A 128 10.26 7.17 14.19
N LYS A 129 10.11 8.50 14.27
CA LYS A 129 11.04 9.38 15.00
C LYS A 129 11.16 8.99 16.48
N ALA A 130 10.05 8.71 17.14
CA ALA A 130 10.04 8.36 18.56
C ALA A 130 10.87 7.09 18.83
N ARG A 131 10.73 6.06 17.99
CA ARG A 131 11.48 4.80 18.11
C ARG A 131 12.94 4.94 17.70
N MET A 132 13.23 5.73 16.66
CA MET A 132 14.59 5.90 16.15
C MET A 132 15.46 6.80 17.05
N THR A 133 14.87 7.59 17.95
CA THR A 133 15.60 8.54 18.81
C THR A 133 16.58 7.86 19.78
N SER A 134 16.35 6.59 20.15
CA SER A 134 17.22 5.84 21.06
C SER A 134 18.49 5.30 20.38
N PHE A 135 18.54 5.25 19.05
CA PHE A 135 19.65 4.66 18.32
C PHE A 135 20.83 5.62 18.24
N GLN A 136 22.01 5.09 18.58
CA GLN A 136 23.27 5.80 18.41
C GLN A 136 23.82 5.61 17.00
N ARG A 137 24.63 6.57 16.56
CA ARG A 137 25.38 6.43 15.30
C ARG A 137 26.35 5.26 15.41
N PHE A 138 26.49 4.50 14.33
CA PHE A 138 27.41 3.37 14.25
C PHE A 138 28.17 3.38 12.93
N PHE A 139 29.23 2.58 12.86
CA PHE A 139 30.01 2.35 11.66
C PHE A 139 29.58 1.04 10.99
N PHE A 140 29.61 1.02 9.67
CA PHE A 140 29.36 -0.18 8.88
C PHE A 140 30.38 -0.27 7.75
N THR A 141 30.47 -1.44 7.12
CA THR A 141 31.31 -1.66 5.95
C THR A 141 30.46 -2.30 4.87
N ALA A 142 30.48 -1.74 3.67
CA ALA A 142 29.84 -2.30 2.48
C ALA A 142 30.87 -2.38 1.34
N ASN A 143 31.44 -3.56 1.13
CA ASN A 143 32.57 -3.76 0.21
C ASN A 143 32.47 -5.04 -0.63
N GLN A 144 31.35 -5.77 -0.53
CA GLN A 144 31.10 -6.97 -1.33
C GLN A 144 30.14 -6.63 -2.46
N VAL A 145 30.57 -6.79 -3.71
CA VAL A 145 29.71 -6.57 -4.87
C VAL A 145 28.67 -7.69 -4.95
N LYS A 146 27.40 -7.31 -5.06
CA LYS A 146 26.28 -8.25 -5.16
C LYS A 146 25.27 -7.78 -6.19
N ILE A 147 24.70 -8.74 -6.91
CA ILE A 147 23.63 -8.51 -7.88
C ILE A 147 22.30 -8.77 -7.20
N TYR A 148 21.40 -7.80 -7.30
CA TYR A 148 20.05 -7.86 -6.75
C TYR A 148 19.04 -7.73 -7.88
N THR A 149 17.85 -8.26 -7.68
CA THR A 149 16.69 -8.01 -8.54
C THR A 149 15.54 -7.53 -7.68
N ASN A 150 14.72 -6.61 -8.20
CA ASN A 150 13.46 -6.31 -7.52
C ASN A 150 12.54 -7.53 -7.47
N GLN A 151 11.49 -7.44 -6.65
CA GLN A 151 10.53 -8.52 -6.43
C GLN A 151 9.85 -8.99 -7.73
N GLU A 152 9.50 -8.05 -8.61
CA GLU A 152 8.87 -8.34 -9.91
C GLU A 152 9.88 -8.82 -10.97
N LYS A 153 11.18 -8.86 -10.65
CA LYS A 153 12.28 -9.25 -11.56
C LYS A 153 12.34 -8.44 -12.86
N THR A 154 11.82 -7.21 -12.83
CA THR A 154 11.84 -6.27 -13.97
C THR A 154 13.05 -5.35 -13.97
N ARG A 155 13.82 -5.33 -12.88
CA ARG A 155 15.03 -4.53 -12.69
C ARG A 155 16.11 -5.31 -11.95
N THR A 156 17.34 -5.13 -12.42
CA THR A 156 18.54 -5.70 -11.83
C THR A 156 19.43 -4.56 -11.36
N PHE A 157 19.99 -4.70 -10.16
CA PHE A 157 20.85 -3.72 -9.51
C PHE A 157 22.18 -4.37 -9.17
N ILE A 158 23.25 -3.59 -9.26
CA ILE A 158 24.56 -3.93 -8.69
C ILE A 158 24.70 -3.08 -7.45
N GLY A 159 24.91 -3.70 -6.30
CA GLY A 159 25.05 -3.02 -5.02
C GLY A 159 26.27 -3.51 -4.25
N LEU A 160 26.60 -2.79 -3.18
CA LEU A 160 27.60 -3.19 -2.20
C LEU A 160 26.89 -3.71 -0.95
N GLU A 161 27.08 -4.99 -0.66
CA GLU A 161 26.51 -5.66 0.50
C GLU A 161 27.24 -5.25 1.78
N VAL A 162 26.45 -4.98 2.83
CA VAL A 162 26.95 -4.68 4.18
C VAL A 162 27.53 -5.96 4.80
N THR A 163 28.81 -5.93 5.14
CA THR A 163 29.54 -7.04 5.77
C THR A 163 29.75 -6.84 7.27
N SER A 164 29.98 -5.60 7.69
CA SER A 164 30.06 -5.20 9.10
C SER A 164 29.02 -4.13 9.38
N GLY A 165 28.43 -4.13 10.58
CA GLY A 165 27.30 -3.25 10.91
C GLY A 165 25.92 -3.84 10.59
N HIS A 166 25.86 -5.08 10.07
CA HIS A 166 24.59 -5.71 9.65
C HIS A 166 23.62 -5.90 10.82
N ALA A 167 24.09 -6.34 11.98
CA ALA A 167 23.25 -6.52 13.17
C ALA A 167 22.58 -5.20 13.61
N GLN A 168 23.31 -4.09 13.56
CA GLN A 168 22.78 -2.76 13.87
C GLN A 168 21.69 -2.33 12.89
N PHE A 169 21.82 -2.67 11.60
CA PHE A 169 20.74 -2.45 10.65
C PHE A 169 19.54 -3.35 10.92
N LEU A 170 19.72 -4.59 11.35
CA LEU A 170 18.60 -5.46 11.74
C LEU A 170 17.85 -4.90 12.96
N ASP A 171 18.55 -4.32 13.93
CA ASP A 171 17.90 -3.66 15.07
C ASP A 171 17.06 -2.46 14.60
N LEU A 172 17.56 -1.67 13.64
CA LEU A 172 16.78 -0.58 13.02
C LEU A 172 15.55 -1.13 12.26
N VAL A 173 15.73 -2.16 11.44
CA VAL A 173 14.64 -2.79 10.68
C VAL A 173 13.57 -3.30 11.63
N SER A 174 13.94 -3.91 12.76
CA SER A 174 12.98 -4.40 13.75
C SER A 174 12.08 -3.29 14.32
N GLU A 175 12.63 -2.09 14.54
CA GLU A 175 11.82 -0.95 14.98
C GLU A 175 11.02 -0.32 13.84
N VAL A 176 11.51 -0.34 12.60
CA VAL A 176 10.73 0.06 11.42
C VAL A 176 9.52 -0.86 11.25
N ASP A 177 9.72 -2.18 11.31
CA ASP A 177 8.66 -3.18 11.14
C ASP A 177 7.55 -2.98 12.19
N ARG A 178 7.92 -2.67 13.45
CA ARG A 178 6.94 -2.34 14.50
C ARG A 178 6.06 -1.15 14.14
N VAL A 179 6.61 -0.10 13.52
CA VAL A 179 5.81 1.07 13.07
C VAL A 179 4.93 0.73 11.88
N MET A 180 5.37 -0.22 11.04
CA MET A 180 4.62 -0.63 9.85
C MET A 180 3.43 -1.53 10.18
N GLU A 181 3.45 -2.16 11.37
CA GLU A 181 2.37 -2.99 11.91
C GLU A 181 1.34 -2.22 12.77
N GLU A 182 1.65 -0.98 13.17
CA GLU A 182 0.76 -0.08 13.94
C GLU A 182 -0.38 0.53 13.09
#